data_AF-A0A1H1RFL9-F1
#
_entry.id   AF-A0A1H1RFL9-F1
#
_cell.length_a   1.000
_cell.length_b   1.000
_cell.length_c   1.000
_cell.angle_alpha   90.00
_cell.angle_beta   90.00
_cell.angle_gamma   90.00
#
_symmetry.space_group_name_H-M   'P 1'
#
loop_
_entity.id
_entity.type
_entity.pdbx_description
1 polymer ?
#
loop_
_entity_poly.entity_id
_entity_poly.type
_entity_poly.pdbx_seq_one_letter_code
_entity_poly.pdbx_strand_id
1 'polypeptide(L)'
;MPPAPVDDPAPARRRRGVLRWTVAGVVVLAVALVAGLLVLRPGGLGGLGGTGEETDAADPGEPARPVTQAMLLGVSDVTRLAPRVRWRETSTTDNTGGDGINTVCQTSRFADPDGEGTLVRAFAADRAPGEPTRQTLLQTVEISQDARAAAAAYDTTLEWFAGCQEARLQLLGSYRVSGLGQRAQLLRLRVPTPDDTRRTYVVGLARSGSLTVSTVAETTDGPPVGVPEAVATLTTAVRNLCRADASGPCPTEVRTAPVLPPPSGETPGTLAAADLPAVGRVDKPWVGTRPVPARPNNAATTCDESNFVAAGAGSARSRTYLIPQADLPRRFGVTQTWGRFPSEKAARAFVARITRQMAGCEDDDLSAQVSQAVGRPDGFRGSSYALWRLDSEIRKGVEVGYWMGVARVGRYVTQVLLTPVAGADVDADVFEGLVARARDRLFELQG
;
A
#
# COMPACT_ATOMS: atom_id res chain seq x y z
N MET A 1 -22.56 -5.10 65.14
CA MET A 1 -21.88 -3.84 64.74
C MET A 1 -21.36 -4.03 63.32
N PRO A 2 -22.06 -3.50 62.31
CA PRO A 2 -21.59 -3.52 60.93
C PRO A 2 -20.55 -2.40 60.70
N PRO A 3 -19.46 -2.65 59.94
CA PRO A 3 -18.57 -1.59 59.48
C PRO A 3 -19.17 -0.84 58.28
N ALA A 4 -18.89 0.47 58.25
CA ALA A 4 -19.39 1.47 57.32
C ALA A 4 -18.91 1.29 55.86
N PRO A 5 -19.66 1.82 54.88
CA PRO A 5 -19.30 1.77 53.47
C PRO A 5 -18.19 2.77 53.13
N VAL A 6 -17.30 2.38 52.20
CA VAL A 6 -16.28 3.24 51.60
C VAL A 6 -16.74 3.58 50.17
N ASP A 7 -16.77 4.87 49.88
CA ASP A 7 -17.26 5.48 48.65
C ASP A 7 -16.39 5.16 47.40
N ASP A 8 -17.07 4.78 46.31
CA ASP A 8 -16.51 4.73 44.96
C ASP A 8 -16.51 6.13 44.32
N PRO A 9 -15.40 6.61 43.71
CA PRO A 9 -15.40 7.85 42.96
C PRO A 9 -16.03 7.67 41.57
N ALA A 10 -17.12 8.39 41.34
CA ALA A 10 -17.80 8.50 40.05
C ALA A 10 -16.90 9.10 38.96
N PRO A 11 -16.84 8.53 37.75
CA PRO A 11 -16.15 9.16 36.63
C PRO A 11 -16.98 10.30 36.00
N ALA A 12 -16.30 11.42 35.79
CA ALA A 12 -16.80 12.67 35.26
C ALA A 12 -17.48 12.53 33.88
N ARG A 13 -18.71 13.03 33.82
CA ARG A 13 -19.58 13.09 32.64
C ARG A 13 -19.11 14.22 31.70
N ARG A 14 -18.19 13.94 30.78
CA ARG A 14 -17.84 14.88 29.68
C ARG A 14 -18.79 14.70 28.51
N ARG A 15 -19.65 15.70 28.32
CA ARG A 15 -20.55 15.89 27.18
C ARG A 15 -19.74 15.86 25.86
N ARG A 16 -20.11 14.98 24.93
CA ARG A 16 -19.83 15.15 23.49
C ARG A 16 -21.17 15.09 22.77
N GLY A 17 -21.55 16.24 22.21
CA GLY A 17 -22.75 16.39 21.41
C GLY A 17 -22.67 15.51 20.16
N VAL A 18 -23.69 14.70 19.96
CA VAL A 18 -23.91 13.93 18.74
C VAL A 18 -24.60 14.87 17.76
N LEU A 19 -23.83 15.44 16.82
CA LEU A 19 -24.40 16.21 15.73
C LEU A 19 -24.88 15.22 14.66
N ARG A 20 -26.17 14.89 14.71
CA ARG A 20 -26.89 14.13 13.68
C ARG A 20 -27.01 15.03 12.45
N TRP A 21 -26.32 14.68 11.36
CA TRP A 21 -26.60 15.28 10.05
C TRP A 21 -27.60 14.42 9.29
N THR A 22 -28.83 14.93 9.19
CA THR A 22 -29.86 14.49 8.26
C THR A 22 -29.48 14.95 6.86
N VAL A 23 -29.21 14.02 5.93
CA VAL A 23 -29.04 14.32 4.51
C VAL A 23 -30.41 14.29 3.85
N ALA A 24 -30.98 15.47 3.62
CA ALA A 24 -32.09 15.66 2.69
C ALA A 24 -31.52 15.91 1.29
N GLY A 25 -32.02 15.14 0.32
CA GLY A 25 -31.53 15.15 -1.06
C GLY A 25 -31.86 16.43 -1.82
N VAL A 26 -30.95 16.80 -2.72
CA VAL A 26 -31.19 17.76 -3.78
C VAL A 26 -30.54 17.20 -5.05
N VAL A 27 -31.38 16.86 -6.03
CA VAL A 27 -30.97 16.55 -7.41
C VAL A 27 -30.78 17.88 -8.13
N VAL A 28 -29.56 18.18 -8.57
CA VAL A 28 -29.31 19.26 -9.54
C VAL A 28 -28.52 18.68 -10.70
N LEU A 29 -29.19 18.62 -11.84
CA LEU A 29 -28.59 18.36 -13.15
C LEU A 29 -27.92 19.67 -13.61
N ALA A 30 -26.62 19.64 -13.89
CA ALA A 30 -25.94 20.75 -14.55
C ALA A 30 -24.98 20.20 -15.60
N VAL A 31 -25.32 20.42 -16.87
CA VAL A 31 -24.43 20.26 -18.01
C VAL A 31 -23.61 21.54 -18.12
N ALA A 32 -22.29 21.43 -18.00
CA ALA A 32 -21.37 22.55 -18.26
C ALA A 32 -20.28 22.09 -19.23
N LEU A 33 -20.33 22.61 -20.44
CA LEU A 33 -19.20 22.67 -21.38
C LEU A 33 -18.22 23.72 -20.85
N VAL A 34 -17.02 23.32 -20.48
CA VAL A 34 -15.92 24.25 -20.14
C VAL A 34 -14.77 24.02 -21.11
N ALA A 35 -14.58 24.98 -22.00
CA ALA A 35 -13.32 25.15 -22.72
C ALA A 35 -12.30 25.77 -21.77
N GLY A 36 -11.20 25.07 -21.50
CA GLY A 36 -10.14 25.54 -20.61
C GLY A 36 -9.31 26.64 -21.26
N LEU A 37 -9.34 27.84 -20.69
CA LEU A 37 -8.40 28.92 -20.98
C LEU A 37 -7.36 28.96 -19.85
N LEU A 38 -6.09 28.72 -20.18
CA LEU A 38 -4.97 28.86 -19.23
C LEU A 38 -4.76 30.35 -18.92
N VAL A 39 -4.82 30.72 -17.63
CA VAL A 39 -4.44 32.07 -17.16
C VAL A 39 -2.97 32.05 -16.79
N LEU A 40 -2.12 32.57 -17.68
CA LEU A 40 -0.75 32.96 -17.35
C LEU A 40 -0.79 34.35 -16.69
N ARG A 41 -0.18 34.51 -15.52
CA ARG A 41 0.00 35.81 -14.86
C ARG A 41 1.14 36.58 -15.56
N PRO A 42 0.91 37.78 -16.13
CA PRO A 42 2.01 38.64 -16.54
C PRO A 42 2.57 39.38 -15.32
N GLY A 43 3.91 39.40 -15.21
CA GLY A 43 4.67 40.12 -14.21
C GLY A 43 4.41 41.63 -14.23
N GLY A 44 4.59 42.26 -13.06
CA GLY A 44 4.13 43.60 -12.74
C GLY A 44 4.78 44.75 -13.51
N LEU A 45 3.98 45.81 -13.65
CA LEU A 45 4.35 47.12 -14.15
C LEU A 45 5.14 47.90 -13.10
N GLY A 46 6.31 48.41 -13.49
CA GLY A 46 7.04 49.43 -12.74
C GLY A 46 8.02 50.19 -13.62
N GLY A 47 7.78 51.50 -13.79
CA GLY A 47 8.83 52.49 -14.07
C GLY A 47 8.95 52.99 -15.51
N LEU A 48 8.44 54.20 -15.76
CA LEU A 48 8.73 55.03 -16.94
C LEU A 48 10.13 55.65 -16.85
N GLY A 49 10.84 55.71 -17.99
CA GLY A 49 11.84 56.74 -18.28
C GLY A 49 13.28 56.26 -18.48
N GLY A 50 13.74 56.19 -19.73
CA GLY A 50 15.16 56.03 -20.06
C GLY A 50 15.37 55.67 -21.54
N THR A 51 15.91 56.61 -22.31
CA THR A 51 16.21 56.51 -23.74
C THR A 51 17.42 55.60 -24.03
N GLY A 52 17.27 54.74 -25.04
CA GLY A 52 18.35 54.30 -25.91
C GLY A 52 19.22 53.15 -25.41
N GLU A 53 18.87 51.93 -25.81
CA GLU A 53 19.84 50.97 -26.35
C GLU A 53 19.07 49.91 -27.14
N GLU A 54 19.40 49.81 -28.44
CA GLU A 54 18.89 48.83 -29.37
C GLU A 54 19.37 47.46 -28.87
N THR A 55 18.52 46.81 -28.07
CA THR A 55 18.79 45.48 -27.55
C THR A 55 18.50 44.52 -28.70
N ASP A 56 19.55 43.84 -29.18
CA ASP A 56 19.44 42.69 -30.06
C ASP A 56 18.25 41.83 -29.63
N ALA A 57 17.28 41.70 -30.54
CA ALA A 57 16.14 40.83 -30.34
C ALA A 57 16.68 39.42 -30.11
N ALA A 58 16.63 38.99 -28.84
CA ALA A 58 16.80 37.60 -28.49
C ALA A 58 15.86 36.78 -29.39
N ASP A 59 16.44 35.82 -30.09
CA ASP A 59 15.73 34.80 -30.87
C ASP A 59 14.49 34.37 -30.08
N PRO A 60 13.25 34.46 -30.63
CA PRO A 60 12.08 34.03 -29.90
C PRO A 60 12.28 32.57 -29.51
N GLY A 61 12.60 32.34 -28.22
CA GLY A 61 12.87 31.02 -27.69
C GLY A 61 11.78 30.06 -28.15
N GLU A 62 12.18 28.84 -28.52
CA GLU A 62 11.27 27.81 -29.02
C GLU A 62 10.01 27.77 -28.15
N PRO A 63 8.79 27.81 -28.73
CA PRO A 63 7.57 27.93 -27.96
C PRO A 63 7.47 26.77 -26.97
N ALA A 64 7.22 27.10 -25.70
CA ALA A 64 7.05 26.10 -24.66
C ALA A 64 5.99 25.07 -25.09
N ARG A 65 6.30 23.80 -24.88
CA ARG A 65 5.45 22.65 -25.19
C ARG A 65 4.85 22.12 -23.88
N PRO A 66 3.73 22.70 -23.41
CA PRO A 66 3.10 22.24 -22.18
C PRO A 66 2.50 20.85 -22.37
N VAL A 67 2.28 20.16 -21.25
CA VAL A 67 1.46 18.95 -21.23
C VAL A 67 0.01 19.33 -21.55
N THR A 68 -0.62 18.60 -22.45
CA THR A 68 -2.01 18.84 -22.86
C THR A 68 -2.86 17.58 -22.77
N GLN A 69 -4.18 17.73 -22.74
CA GLN A 69 -5.12 16.60 -22.74
C GLN A 69 -4.97 15.68 -23.97
N ALA A 70 -4.49 16.19 -25.10
CA ALA A 70 -4.24 15.40 -26.30
C ALA A 70 -3.08 14.41 -26.13
N MET A 71 -2.22 14.62 -25.12
CA MET A 71 -1.09 13.73 -24.79
C MET A 71 -1.48 12.61 -23.82
N LEU A 72 -2.70 12.61 -23.26
CA LEU A 72 -3.18 11.50 -22.43
C LEU A 72 -3.55 10.30 -23.32
N LEU A 73 -3.72 9.12 -22.72
CA LEU A 73 -4.14 7.90 -23.42
C LEU A 73 -5.43 8.15 -24.21
N GLY A 74 -5.55 7.52 -25.38
CA GLY A 74 -6.80 7.44 -26.12
C GLY A 74 -7.52 6.09 -25.90
N VAL A 75 -8.78 5.99 -26.31
CA VAL A 75 -9.56 4.73 -26.26
C VAL A 75 -8.85 3.58 -27.00
N SER A 76 -8.19 3.88 -28.12
CA SER A 76 -7.41 2.89 -28.89
C SER A 76 -6.22 2.33 -28.09
N ASP A 77 -5.61 3.14 -27.23
CA ASP A 77 -4.51 2.70 -26.37
C ASP A 77 -5.01 1.78 -25.27
N VAL A 78 -6.13 2.14 -24.64
CA VAL A 78 -6.75 1.36 -23.55
C VAL A 78 -7.33 0.04 -24.05
N THR A 79 -7.77 -0.03 -25.31
CA THR A 79 -8.25 -1.28 -25.92
C THR A 79 -7.18 -2.38 -25.88
N ARG A 80 -5.88 -2.04 -25.90
CA ARG A 80 -4.81 -3.02 -25.76
C ARG A 80 -4.71 -3.64 -24.35
N LEU A 81 -5.19 -2.95 -23.32
CA LEU A 81 -5.23 -3.44 -21.94
C LEU A 81 -6.13 -4.68 -21.81
N ALA A 82 -7.26 -4.66 -22.52
CA ALA A 82 -8.22 -5.75 -22.56
C ALA A 82 -8.92 -5.78 -23.94
N PRO A 83 -8.36 -6.49 -24.94
CA PRO A 83 -8.83 -6.43 -26.33
C PRO A 83 -10.28 -6.90 -26.56
N ARG A 84 -10.84 -7.66 -25.62
CA ARG A 84 -12.23 -8.15 -25.68
C ARG A 84 -13.23 -7.19 -25.06
N VAL A 85 -12.76 -6.09 -24.49
CA VAL A 85 -13.58 -5.08 -23.82
C VAL A 85 -13.72 -3.88 -24.72
N ARG A 86 -14.95 -3.39 -24.86
CA ARG A 86 -15.22 -2.11 -25.51
C ARG A 86 -15.05 -1.02 -24.47
N TRP A 87 -14.21 -0.05 -24.76
CA TRP A 87 -13.87 1.04 -23.85
C TRP A 87 -14.47 2.35 -24.34
N ARG A 88 -14.83 3.20 -23.39
CA ARG A 88 -15.12 4.61 -23.64
C ARG A 88 -14.35 5.49 -22.66
N GLU A 89 -13.94 6.66 -23.11
CA GLU A 89 -13.52 7.74 -22.21
C GLU A 89 -14.75 8.26 -21.46
N THR A 90 -14.65 8.38 -20.15
CA THR A 90 -15.74 8.87 -19.30
C THR A 90 -15.52 10.30 -18.82
N SER A 91 -14.26 10.72 -18.66
CA SER A 91 -13.92 12.08 -18.25
C SER A 91 -12.45 12.39 -18.52
N THR A 92 -12.17 13.68 -18.74
CA THR A 92 -10.84 14.29 -18.65
C THR A 92 -10.94 15.56 -17.81
N THR A 93 -10.12 15.71 -16.77
CA THR A 93 -10.16 16.87 -15.85
C THR A 93 -8.74 17.29 -15.44
N ASP A 94 -8.63 18.44 -14.77
CA ASP A 94 -7.40 18.93 -14.12
C ASP A 94 -7.31 18.56 -12.63
N ASN A 95 -8.27 17.77 -12.13
CA ASN A 95 -8.41 17.37 -10.74
C ASN A 95 -8.55 18.54 -9.72
N THR A 96 -9.01 19.72 -10.15
CA THR A 96 -9.18 20.87 -9.25
C THR A 96 -10.56 20.93 -8.57
N GLY A 97 -11.56 20.23 -9.13
CA GLY A 97 -12.90 20.10 -8.54
C GLY A 97 -13.02 18.98 -7.49
N GLY A 98 -14.07 19.02 -6.67
CA GLY A 98 -14.37 17.97 -5.68
C GLY A 98 -13.34 17.87 -4.55
N ASP A 99 -13.19 16.69 -3.95
CA ASP A 99 -12.09 16.40 -3.00
C ASP A 99 -10.75 16.16 -3.72
N GLY A 100 -10.81 15.81 -5.01
CA GLY A 100 -9.66 15.51 -5.86
C GLY A 100 -9.09 14.11 -5.65
N ILE A 101 -9.85 13.22 -5.02
CA ILE A 101 -9.48 11.81 -4.78
C ILE A 101 -10.08 10.96 -5.90
N ASN A 102 -9.22 10.28 -6.67
CA ASN A 102 -9.64 9.51 -7.85
C ASN A 102 -9.41 8.00 -7.71
N THR A 103 -8.67 7.56 -6.69
CA THR A 103 -8.34 6.14 -6.50
C THR A 103 -8.54 5.73 -5.05
N VAL A 104 -8.76 4.43 -4.83
CA VAL A 104 -9.08 3.85 -3.51
C VAL A 104 -8.01 4.07 -2.44
N CYS A 105 -6.76 4.29 -2.83
CA CYS A 105 -5.63 4.42 -1.91
C CYS A 105 -5.08 5.85 -1.80
N GLN A 106 -5.57 6.77 -2.62
CA GLN A 106 -5.08 8.16 -2.64
C GLN A 106 -5.50 8.89 -1.35
N THR A 107 -4.54 9.51 -0.67
CA THR A 107 -4.78 10.15 0.64
C THR A 107 -4.85 11.68 0.58
N SER A 108 -4.39 12.29 -0.50
CA SER A 108 -4.50 13.73 -0.78
C SER A 108 -4.76 13.98 -2.25
N ARG A 109 -5.26 15.17 -2.59
CA ARG A 109 -5.61 15.55 -3.98
C ARG A 109 -4.44 15.39 -4.96
N PHE A 110 -3.24 15.81 -4.56
CA PHE A 110 -2.03 15.73 -5.37
C PHE A 110 -0.93 15.05 -4.56
N ALA A 111 -0.05 14.33 -5.25
CA ALA A 111 1.17 13.78 -4.67
C ALA A 111 2.24 14.87 -4.55
N ASP A 112 2.24 15.83 -5.48
CA ASP A 112 2.94 17.11 -5.38
C ASP A 112 1.97 18.25 -5.01
N PRO A 113 1.92 18.70 -3.74
CA PRO A 113 1.03 19.78 -3.34
C PRO A 113 1.40 21.13 -3.99
N ASP A 114 2.65 21.30 -4.43
CA ASP A 114 3.17 22.52 -5.06
C ASP A 114 3.33 22.34 -6.58
N GLY A 115 2.70 21.31 -7.14
CA GLY A 115 2.74 20.98 -8.56
C GLY A 115 2.16 22.09 -9.45
N GLU A 116 2.69 22.20 -10.66
CA GLU A 116 2.29 23.21 -11.65
C GLU A 116 1.01 22.84 -12.39
N GLY A 117 0.63 21.56 -12.37
CA GLY A 117 -0.61 21.10 -12.98
C GLY A 117 -0.85 19.61 -12.80
N THR A 118 -2.07 19.20 -13.08
CA THR A 118 -2.47 17.79 -13.08
C THR A 118 -3.46 17.57 -14.21
N LEU A 119 -3.41 16.38 -14.81
CA LEU A 119 -4.44 15.90 -15.72
C LEU A 119 -4.86 14.49 -15.33
N VAL A 120 -6.17 14.26 -15.28
CA VAL A 120 -6.76 12.96 -14.99
C VAL A 120 -7.68 12.57 -16.13
N ARG A 121 -7.50 11.37 -16.69
CA ARG A 121 -8.41 10.78 -17.68
C ARG A 121 -8.91 9.43 -17.21
N ALA A 122 -10.23 9.25 -17.26
CA ALA A 122 -10.89 8.02 -16.84
C ALA A 122 -11.54 7.30 -18.03
N PHE A 123 -11.49 5.98 -17.98
CA PHE A 123 -12.11 5.07 -18.94
C PHE A 123 -12.93 4.03 -18.21
N ALA A 124 -14.00 3.59 -18.85
CA ALA A 124 -14.82 2.49 -18.38
C ALA A 124 -15.11 1.53 -19.52
N ALA A 125 -15.18 0.24 -19.18
CA ALA A 125 -15.79 -0.75 -20.04
C ALA A 125 -17.26 -0.39 -20.32
N ASP A 126 -17.69 -0.64 -21.55
CA ASP A 126 -19.10 -0.66 -21.91
C ASP A 126 -19.82 -1.75 -21.12
N ARG A 127 -21.05 -1.42 -20.74
CA ARG A 127 -21.93 -2.26 -19.93
C ARG A 127 -23.31 -2.24 -20.55
N ALA A 128 -24.03 -3.35 -20.44
CA ALA A 128 -25.45 -3.32 -20.75
C ALA A 128 -26.19 -2.42 -19.74
N PRO A 129 -27.33 -1.83 -20.12
CA PRO A 129 -28.18 -1.11 -19.19
C PRO A 129 -28.52 -1.98 -17.97
N GLY A 130 -28.30 -1.45 -16.76
CA GLY A 130 -28.54 -2.17 -15.51
C GLY A 130 -27.38 -3.04 -14.99
N GLU A 131 -26.33 -3.27 -15.79
CA GLU A 131 -25.16 -4.03 -15.33
C GLU A 131 -24.09 -3.14 -14.68
N PRO A 132 -23.33 -3.64 -13.69
CA PRO A 132 -22.21 -2.91 -13.11
C PRO A 132 -21.03 -2.83 -14.09
N THR A 133 -20.29 -1.72 -14.05
CA THR A 133 -19.02 -1.60 -14.77
C THR A 133 -18.02 -2.59 -14.18
N ARG A 134 -17.52 -3.51 -15.02
CA ARG A 134 -16.59 -4.57 -14.60
C ARG A 134 -15.13 -4.18 -14.68
N GLN A 135 -14.77 -3.21 -15.53
CA GLN A 135 -13.40 -2.74 -15.68
C GLN A 135 -13.34 -1.23 -15.87
N THR A 136 -12.37 -0.60 -15.22
CA THR A 136 -12.06 0.82 -15.36
C THR A 136 -10.55 1.01 -15.49
N LEU A 137 -10.15 2.13 -16.09
CA LEU A 137 -8.77 2.59 -16.10
C LEU A 137 -8.76 4.08 -15.78
N LEU A 138 -7.92 4.48 -14.85
CA LEU A 138 -7.59 5.87 -14.60
C LEU A 138 -6.16 6.13 -15.04
N GLN A 139 -5.91 7.23 -15.74
CA GLN A 139 -4.58 7.78 -15.93
C GLN A 139 -4.49 9.12 -15.19
N THR A 140 -3.44 9.31 -14.41
CA THR A 140 -3.08 10.61 -13.82
C THR A 140 -1.71 11.03 -14.29
N VAL A 141 -1.56 12.30 -14.64
CA VAL A 141 -0.28 12.95 -14.93
C VAL A 141 -0.17 14.15 -14.00
N GLU A 142 0.77 14.11 -13.07
CA GLU A 142 1.14 15.27 -12.24
C GLU A 142 2.40 15.93 -12.81
N ILE A 143 2.38 17.25 -12.89
CA ILE A 143 3.45 18.09 -13.44
C ILE A 143 4.04 18.86 -12.26
N SER A 144 5.25 18.49 -11.87
CA SER A 144 6.00 19.14 -10.80
C SER A 144 6.85 20.29 -11.33
N GLN A 145 7.28 21.18 -10.44
CA GLN A 145 8.19 22.29 -10.78
C GLN A 145 9.53 21.80 -11.35
N ASP A 146 10.03 20.67 -10.84
CA ASP A 146 11.28 20.07 -11.29
C ASP A 146 11.30 18.55 -11.11
N ALA A 147 12.38 17.92 -11.60
CA ALA A 147 12.56 16.47 -11.53
C ALA A 147 12.73 15.93 -10.10
N ARG A 148 13.13 16.77 -9.14
CA ARG A 148 13.26 16.40 -7.73
C ARG A 148 11.89 16.38 -7.06
N ALA A 149 11.07 17.40 -7.30
CA ALA A 149 9.68 17.44 -6.86
C ALA A 149 8.89 16.25 -7.46
N ALA A 150 9.07 15.95 -8.75
CA ALA A 150 8.47 14.76 -9.37
C ALA A 150 8.97 13.45 -8.76
N ALA A 151 10.22 13.40 -8.28
CA ALA A 151 10.72 12.23 -7.54
C ALA A 151 9.98 12.03 -6.22
N ALA A 152 9.74 13.12 -5.48
CA ALA A 152 8.98 13.08 -4.24
C ALA A 152 7.52 12.69 -4.51
N ALA A 153 6.89 13.26 -5.54
CA ALA A 153 5.52 12.92 -5.96
C ALA A 153 5.38 11.44 -6.35
N TYR A 154 6.38 10.89 -7.06
CA TYR A 154 6.46 9.46 -7.34
C TYR A 154 6.50 8.63 -6.05
N ASP A 155 7.36 8.99 -5.09
CA ASP A 155 7.48 8.25 -3.83
C ASP A 155 6.18 8.35 -3.00
N THR A 156 5.57 9.54 -2.90
CA THR A 156 4.25 9.76 -2.27
C THR A 156 3.17 8.89 -2.91
N THR A 157 3.07 8.89 -4.24
CA THR A 157 2.07 8.08 -4.97
C THR A 157 2.29 6.59 -4.72
N LEU A 158 3.54 6.15 -4.69
CA LEU A 158 3.88 4.75 -4.42
C LEU A 158 3.48 4.33 -3.01
N GLU A 159 3.72 5.20 -2.01
CA GLU A 159 3.36 4.98 -0.62
C GLU A 159 1.85 4.84 -0.42
N TRP A 160 1.04 5.65 -1.11
CA TRP A 160 -0.43 5.53 -1.06
C TRP A 160 -0.90 4.09 -1.30
N PHE A 161 -0.38 3.44 -2.34
CA PHE A 161 -0.78 2.07 -2.68
C PHE A 161 -0.05 1.02 -1.83
N ALA A 162 1.22 1.23 -1.51
CA ALA A 162 2.02 0.28 -0.75
C ALA A 162 1.62 0.17 0.73
N GLY A 163 1.09 1.25 1.30
CA GLY A 163 0.57 1.35 2.66
C GLY A 163 -0.95 1.54 2.73
N CYS A 164 -1.67 1.23 1.66
CA CYS A 164 -3.10 1.49 1.56
C CYS A 164 -3.89 0.83 2.70
N GLN A 165 -4.71 1.62 3.39
CA GLN A 165 -5.48 1.21 4.56
C GLN A 165 -6.95 0.87 4.24
N GLU A 166 -7.27 0.70 2.96
CA GLU A 166 -8.61 0.26 2.55
C GLU A 166 -8.92 -1.12 3.14
N ALA A 167 -10.16 -1.30 3.59
CA ALA A 167 -10.57 -2.54 4.22
C ALA A 167 -10.33 -3.75 3.31
N ARG A 168 -9.65 -4.77 3.85
CA ARG A 168 -9.33 -6.04 3.19
C ARG A 168 -8.43 -5.90 1.95
N LEU A 169 -7.89 -4.72 1.64
CA LEU A 169 -6.97 -4.54 0.53
C LEU A 169 -5.63 -5.22 0.81
N GLN A 170 -5.09 -5.92 -0.19
CA GLN A 170 -3.84 -6.66 -0.09
C GLN A 170 -2.90 -6.35 -1.24
N LEU A 171 -1.64 -6.05 -0.94
CA LEU A 171 -0.56 -5.96 -1.91
C LEU A 171 -0.05 -7.37 -2.25
N LEU A 172 -0.35 -7.82 -3.47
CA LEU A 172 0.02 -9.15 -3.96
C LEU A 172 1.45 -9.20 -4.49
N GLY A 173 1.88 -8.16 -5.20
CA GLY A 173 3.20 -8.16 -5.82
C GLY A 173 3.60 -6.81 -6.37
N SER A 174 4.91 -6.67 -6.58
CA SER A 174 5.56 -5.45 -7.05
C SER A 174 6.56 -5.79 -8.14
N TYR A 175 6.64 -4.95 -9.17
CA TYR A 175 7.44 -5.21 -10.36
C TYR A 175 8.18 -3.94 -10.76
N ARG A 176 9.50 -4.00 -10.86
CA ARG A 176 10.28 -2.91 -11.43
C ARG A 176 10.13 -2.92 -12.93
N VAL A 177 9.94 -1.74 -13.52
CA VAL A 177 9.90 -1.55 -14.96
C VAL A 177 11.13 -0.71 -15.36
N SER A 178 12.06 -1.34 -16.08
CA SER A 178 13.28 -0.70 -16.60
C SER A 178 13.07 -0.24 -18.04
N GLY A 179 13.80 0.79 -18.47
CA GLY A 179 13.64 1.37 -19.82
C GLY A 179 12.43 2.28 -19.99
N LEU A 180 11.74 2.63 -18.89
CA LEU A 180 10.55 3.47 -18.86
C LEU A 180 10.76 4.67 -17.93
N GLY A 181 11.10 5.83 -18.51
CA GLY A 181 11.46 7.01 -17.73
C GLY A 181 12.73 6.79 -16.89
N GLN A 182 12.89 7.56 -15.81
CA GLN A 182 14.00 7.33 -14.87
C GLN A 182 13.65 6.33 -13.77
N ARG A 183 12.36 6.22 -13.40
CA ARG A 183 11.86 5.26 -12.40
C ARG A 183 10.49 4.79 -12.84
N ALA A 184 10.24 3.49 -12.78
CA ALA A 184 8.91 2.95 -12.96
C ALA A 184 8.70 1.65 -12.19
N GLN A 185 7.49 1.48 -11.68
CA GLN A 185 7.08 0.31 -10.91
C GLN A 185 5.61 -0.01 -11.18
N LEU A 186 5.26 -1.27 -11.02
CA LEU A 186 3.89 -1.76 -11.08
C LEU A 186 3.55 -2.52 -9.80
N LEU A 187 2.36 -2.27 -9.26
CA LEU A 187 1.81 -2.96 -8.10
C LEU A 187 0.55 -3.73 -8.49
N ARG A 188 0.41 -4.94 -7.96
CA ARG A 188 -0.83 -5.72 -8.05
C ARG A 188 -1.47 -5.79 -6.69
N LEU A 189 -2.73 -5.38 -6.60
CA LEU A 189 -3.51 -5.42 -5.37
C LEU A 189 -4.82 -6.17 -5.58
N ARG A 190 -5.41 -6.63 -4.49
CA ARG A 190 -6.77 -7.17 -4.49
C ARG A 190 -7.54 -6.74 -3.25
N VAL A 191 -8.85 -6.68 -3.38
CA VAL A 191 -9.80 -6.61 -2.27
C VAL A 191 -10.73 -7.82 -2.42
N PRO A 192 -10.46 -8.93 -1.72
CA PRO A 192 -11.35 -10.08 -1.69
C PRO A 192 -12.54 -9.73 -0.80
N THR A 193 -13.77 -9.96 -1.26
CA THR A 193 -14.96 -9.80 -0.42
C THR A 193 -15.38 -11.14 0.22
N PRO A 194 -16.22 -11.12 1.26
CA PRO A 194 -16.77 -12.35 1.84
C PRO A 194 -17.61 -13.19 0.88
N ASP A 195 -18.19 -12.59 -0.15
CA ASP A 195 -19.12 -13.24 -1.08
C ASP A 195 -18.41 -13.69 -2.39
N ASP A 196 -17.08 -13.84 -2.33
CA ASP A 196 -16.18 -14.19 -3.43
C ASP A 196 -16.16 -13.20 -4.62
N THR A 197 -16.85 -12.07 -4.50
CA THR A 197 -16.62 -10.89 -5.36
C THR A 197 -15.19 -10.42 -5.15
N ARG A 198 -14.44 -10.19 -6.24
CA ARG A 198 -13.02 -9.81 -6.18
C ARG A 198 -12.81 -8.54 -6.98
N ARG A 199 -12.36 -7.49 -6.29
CA ARG A 199 -11.78 -6.32 -6.95
C ARG A 199 -10.28 -6.52 -7.02
N THR A 200 -9.71 -6.30 -8.19
CA THR A 200 -8.26 -6.35 -8.42
C THR A 200 -7.80 -5.05 -9.02
N TYR A 201 -6.63 -4.60 -8.59
CA TYR A 201 -6.03 -3.35 -9.06
C TYR A 201 -4.66 -3.64 -9.63
N VAL A 202 -4.36 -3.05 -10.78
CA VAL A 202 -3.01 -2.99 -11.33
C VAL A 202 -2.62 -1.54 -11.48
N VAL A 203 -1.66 -1.13 -10.67
CA VAL A 203 -1.18 0.26 -10.58
C VAL A 203 0.17 0.33 -11.26
N GLY A 204 0.26 1.00 -12.39
CA GLY A 204 1.53 1.37 -13.02
C GLY A 204 1.91 2.80 -12.64
N LEU A 205 3.15 3.03 -12.23
CA LEU A 205 3.69 4.33 -11.89
C LEU A 205 5.02 4.56 -12.59
N ALA A 206 5.22 5.73 -13.18
CA ALA A 206 6.46 6.12 -13.83
C ALA A 206 6.79 7.59 -13.54
N ARG A 207 8.10 7.89 -13.44
CA ARG A 207 8.64 9.25 -13.42
C ARG A 207 9.45 9.48 -14.69
N SER A 208 9.15 10.55 -15.41
CA SER A 208 9.94 11.03 -16.54
C SER A 208 10.12 12.55 -16.50
N GLY A 209 11.31 13.00 -16.10
CA GLY A 209 11.60 14.43 -15.96
C GLY A 209 10.86 14.99 -14.76
N SER A 210 10.13 16.09 -14.97
CA SER A 210 9.25 16.71 -13.97
C SER A 210 7.83 16.10 -13.97
N LEU A 211 7.61 14.97 -14.65
CA LEU A 211 6.32 14.30 -14.74
C LEU A 211 6.26 13.04 -13.88
N THR A 212 5.16 12.90 -13.13
CA THR A 212 4.74 11.64 -12.52
C THR A 212 3.48 11.13 -13.22
N VAL A 213 3.55 9.92 -13.78
CA VAL A 213 2.48 9.30 -14.55
C VAL A 213 2.02 8.05 -13.84
N SER A 214 0.73 7.96 -13.50
CA SER A 214 0.13 6.76 -12.95
C SER A 214 -1.00 6.23 -13.84
N THR A 215 -1.16 4.92 -13.83
CA THR A 215 -2.29 4.21 -14.44
C THR A 215 -2.85 3.25 -13.41
N VAL A 216 -4.15 3.28 -13.17
CA VAL A 216 -4.83 2.39 -12.23
C VAL A 216 -5.93 1.65 -12.95
N ALA A 217 -5.68 0.37 -13.26
CA ALA A 217 -6.69 -0.51 -13.83
C ALA A 217 -7.40 -1.25 -12.71
N GLU A 218 -8.72 -1.14 -12.64
CA GLU A 218 -9.56 -1.90 -11.71
C GLU A 218 -10.35 -2.94 -12.49
N THR A 219 -10.48 -4.14 -11.92
CA THR A 219 -11.35 -5.20 -12.44
C THR A 219 -12.17 -5.79 -11.30
N THR A 220 -13.49 -5.83 -11.49
CA THR A 220 -14.48 -6.40 -10.57
C THR A 220 -15.04 -7.67 -11.18
N ASP A 221 -14.90 -8.80 -10.47
CA ASP A 221 -15.40 -10.13 -10.85
C ASP A 221 -15.01 -10.56 -12.26
N GLY A 222 -13.70 -10.53 -12.51
CA GLY A 222 -13.10 -10.97 -13.76
C GLY A 222 -11.63 -11.30 -13.57
N PRO A 223 -10.97 -11.84 -14.61
CA PRO A 223 -9.54 -12.05 -14.58
C PRO A 223 -8.84 -10.69 -14.40
N PRO A 224 -7.87 -10.57 -13.49
CA PRO A 224 -7.11 -9.34 -13.31
C PRO A 224 -6.36 -9.00 -14.60
N VAL A 225 -6.17 -7.70 -14.86
CA VAL A 225 -5.26 -7.23 -15.90
C VAL A 225 -3.88 -7.86 -15.71
N GLY A 226 -3.30 -8.37 -16.80
CA GLY A 226 -1.97 -8.95 -16.79
C GLY A 226 -0.88 -7.89 -16.67
N VAL A 227 0.27 -8.29 -16.10
CA VAL A 227 1.42 -7.38 -15.94
C VAL A 227 1.91 -6.86 -17.30
N PRO A 228 2.09 -7.68 -18.36
CA PRO A 228 2.53 -7.18 -19.66
C PRO A 228 1.60 -6.12 -20.26
N GLU A 229 0.28 -6.33 -20.18
CA GLU A 229 -0.74 -5.43 -20.71
C GLU A 229 -0.75 -4.08 -19.97
N ALA A 230 -0.62 -4.12 -18.64
CA ALA A 230 -0.51 -2.91 -17.83
C ALA A 230 0.80 -2.16 -18.09
N VAL A 231 1.93 -2.86 -18.24
CA VAL A 231 3.22 -2.24 -18.60
C VAL A 231 3.16 -1.59 -19.98
N ALA A 232 2.53 -2.23 -20.96
CA ALA A 232 2.35 -1.65 -22.30
C ALA A 232 1.49 -0.39 -22.27
N THR A 233 0.43 -0.38 -21.45
CA THR A 233 -0.43 0.79 -21.24
C THR A 233 0.34 1.94 -20.58
N LEU A 234 1.07 1.69 -19.50
CA LEU A 234 1.93 2.70 -18.85
C LEU A 234 3.02 3.21 -19.79
N THR A 235 3.63 2.33 -20.59
CA THR A 235 4.62 2.70 -21.60
C THR A 235 4.04 3.66 -22.64
N THR A 236 2.82 3.38 -23.09
CA THR A 236 2.11 4.28 -24.02
C THR A 236 1.82 5.62 -23.37
N ALA A 237 1.34 5.63 -22.12
CA ALA A 237 1.05 6.85 -21.36
C ALA A 237 2.28 7.76 -21.26
N VAL A 238 3.45 7.20 -20.92
CA VAL A 238 4.71 7.97 -20.85
C VAL A 238 5.17 8.39 -22.25
N ARG A 239 5.04 7.52 -23.26
CA ARG A 239 5.46 7.83 -24.64
C ARG A 239 4.68 9.02 -25.21
N ASN A 240 3.38 9.13 -24.94
CA ASN A 240 2.57 10.24 -25.45
C ASN A 240 3.02 11.60 -24.88
N LEU A 241 3.66 11.61 -23.71
CA LEU A 241 4.15 12.82 -23.02
C LEU A 241 5.56 13.24 -23.47
N CYS A 242 6.26 12.43 -24.26
CA CYS A 242 7.65 12.66 -24.69
C CYS A 242 7.92 13.95 -25.47
N ARG A 243 6.88 14.64 -25.93
CA ARG A 243 7.01 15.90 -26.66
C ARG A 243 6.83 17.12 -25.77
N ALA A 244 6.45 16.94 -24.50
CA ALA A 244 6.31 18.02 -23.55
C ALA A 244 7.69 18.41 -22.99
N ASP A 245 7.91 19.69 -22.73
CA ASP A 245 9.20 20.17 -22.21
C ASP A 245 9.48 19.67 -20.78
N ALA A 246 8.43 19.40 -20.01
CA ALA A 246 8.54 18.81 -18.67
C ALA A 246 8.97 17.32 -18.69
N SER A 247 8.97 16.67 -19.86
CA SER A 247 9.32 15.27 -19.98
C SER A 247 10.83 15.03 -19.88
N GLY A 248 11.20 13.85 -19.35
CA GLY A 248 12.58 13.38 -19.31
C GLY A 248 12.82 12.28 -20.35
N PRO A 249 13.67 11.28 -20.04
CA PRO A 249 13.94 10.16 -20.94
C PRO A 249 12.65 9.44 -21.36
N CYS A 250 12.53 9.25 -22.66
CA CYS A 250 11.43 8.50 -23.26
C CYS A 250 11.62 6.98 -23.15
N PRO A 251 10.52 6.20 -23.27
CA PRO A 251 10.62 4.76 -23.21
C PRO A 251 11.54 4.19 -24.29
N THR A 252 12.39 3.24 -23.92
CA THR A 252 13.31 2.51 -24.81
C THR A 252 12.95 1.02 -24.84
N GLU A 253 13.91 0.12 -24.61
CA GLU A 253 13.63 -1.30 -24.41
C GLU A 253 13.06 -1.52 -23.00
N VAL A 254 11.74 -1.71 -22.93
CA VAL A 254 11.04 -1.88 -21.65
C VAL A 254 11.15 -3.32 -21.15
N ARG A 255 11.64 -3.50 -19.92
CA ARG A 255 11.75 -4.80 -19.25
C ARG A 255 11.07 -4.76 -17.89
N THR A 256 10.48 -5.89 -17.48
CA THR A 256 9.78 -6.00 -16.19
C THR A 256 10.32 -7.17 -15.39
N ALA A 257 10.56 -6.94 -14.10
CA ALA A 257 11.02 -7.98 -13.18
C ALA A 257 10.31 -7.85 -11.83
N PRO A 258 9.90 -8.97 -11.20
CA PRO A 258 9.43 -8.96 -9.82
C PRO A 258 10.49 -8.38 -8.88
N VAL A 259 10.06 -7.58 -7.91
CA VAL A 259 10.91 -7.00 -6.87
C VAL A 259 10.21 -7.08 -5.52
N LEU A 260 10.97 -6.82 -4.45
CA LEU A 260 10.41 -6.68 -3.11
C LEU A 260 9.35 -5.56 -3.08
N PRO A 261 8.40 -5.61 -2.13
CA PRO A 261 7.48 -4.52 -1.89
C PRO A 261 8.22 -3.19 -1.72
N PRO A 262 7.72 -2.10 -2.31
CA PRO A 262 8.23 -0.77 -1.99
C PRO A 262 7.90 -0.40 -0.54
N PRO A 263 8.60 0.59 0.05
CA PRO A 263 8.24 1.15 1.35
C PRO A 263 6.76 1.53 1.40
N SER A 264 6.09 1.21 2.50
CA SER A 264 4.65 1.45 2.66
C SER A 264 4.31 2.84 3.22
N GLY A 265 5.31 3.66 3.56
CA GLY A 265 5.11 4.86 4.39
C GLY A 265 4.84 4.57 5.86
N GLU A 266 4.63 3.30 6.24
CA GLU A 266 4.62 2.85 7.64
C GLU A 266 6.06 2.60 8.15
N THR A 267 6.20 2.11 9.40
CA THR A 267 7.53 1.92 10.00
C THR A 267 8.35 0.86 9.23
N PRO A 268 9.58 1.18 8.78
CA PRO A 268 10.42 0.24 8.07
C PRO A 268 10.67 -1.07 8.83
N GLY A 269 10.74 -2.18 8.12
CA GLY A 269 10.95 -3.50 8.70
C GLY A 269 9.72 -4.10 9.38
N THR A 270 8.57 -3.44 9.31
CA THR A 270 7.29 -3.95 9.80
C THR A 270 6.31 -4.18 8.66
N LEU A 271 5.33 -5.05 8.87
CA LEU A 271 4.19 -5.25 7.98
C LEU A 271 3.43 -3.94 7.80
N ALA A 272 2.84 -3.74 6.63
CA ALA A 272 1.86 -2.69 6.39
C ALA A 272 0.43 -3.22 6.56
N ALA A 273 -0.56 -2.34 6.69
CA ALA A 273 -1.97 -2.75 6.63
C ALA A 273 -2.30 -3.54 5.35
N ALA A 274 -1.75 -3.10 4.21
CA ALA A 274 -1.88 -3.77 2.91
C ALA A 274 -1.16 -5.13 2.82
N ASP A 275 -0.35 -5.50 3.81
CA ASP A 275 0.30 -6.81 3.86
C ASP A 275 -0.57 -7.86 4.57
N LEU A 276 -1.62 -7.43 5.30
CA LEU A 276 -2.38 -8.31 6.17
C LEU A 276 -3.46 -9.11 5.44
N PRO A 277 -3.78 -10.31 5.94
CA PRO A 277 -4.80 -11.15 5.35
C PRO A 277 -6.20 -10.55 5.50
N ALA A 278 -7.05 -10.79 4.51
CA ALA A 278 -8.49 -10.71 4.75
C ALA A 278 -8.88 -11.89 5.64
N VAL A 279 -9.60 -11.62 6.73
CA VAL A 279 -10.00 -12.63 7.73
C VAL A 279 -11.51 -12.80 7.75
N GLY A 280 -11.97 -14.02 7.50
CA GLY A 280 -13.39 -14.37 7.44
C GLY A 280 -14.24 -13.33 6.72
N ARG A 281 -15.34 -12.92 7.38
CA ARG A 281 -16.30 -11.92 6.86
C ARG A 281 -16.04 -10.49 7.32
N VAL A 282 -14.90 -10.20 7.96
CA VAL A 282 -14.64 -8.87 8.55
C VAL A 282 -14.38 -7.84 7.46
N ASP A 283 -15.16 -6.76 7.44
CA ASP A 283 -15.17 -5.70 6.42
C ASP A 283 -14.52 -4.38 6.88
N LYS A 284 -13.84 -4.40 8.03
CA LYS A 284 -13.15 -3.24 8.61
C LYS A 284 -11.64 -3.33 8.34
N PRO A 285 -10.94 -2.19 8.24
CA PRO A 285 -9.52 -2.18 7.91
C PRO A 285 -8.65 -2.60 9.08
N TRP A 286 -7.53 -3.22 8.77
CA TRP A 286 -6.46 -3.40 9.72
C TRP A 286 -5.83 -2.06 10.11
N VAL A 287 -5.52 -1.89 11.39
CA VAL A 287 -4.82 -0.73 11.93
C VAL A 287 -3.72 -1.23 12.85
N GLY A 288 -2.48 -0.86 12.53
CA GLY A 288 -1.32 -1.16 13.37
C GLY A 288 -1.06 -0.09 14.43
N THR A 289 -0.72 -0.50 15.66
CA THR A 289 -0.31 0.39 16.75
C THR A 289 1.01 1.10 16.47
N ARG A 290 1.41 2.13 17.23
CA ARG A 290 2.79 2.64 17.09
C ARG A 290 3.79 1.55 17.56
N PRO A 291 4.88 1.29 16.82
CA PRO A 291 5.91 0.37 17.28
C PRO A 291 6.50 0.81 18.62
N VAL A 292 6.66 -0.15 19.53
CA VAL A 292 7.24 0.04 20.87
C VAL A 292 8.48 -0.85 21.05
N PRO A 293 9.39 -0.56 21.99
CA PRO A 293 10.46 -1.49 22.34
C PRO A 293 9.90 -2.87 22.71
N ALA A 294 10.52 -3.95 22.20
CA ALA A 294 10.09 -5.32 22.49
C ALA A 294 10.60 -5.79 23.87
N ARG A 295 10.04 -5.20 24.94
CA ARG A 295 10.30 -5.52 26.35
C ARG A 295 8.96 -5.55 27.11
N PRO A 296 8.22 -6.67 27.15
CA PRO A 296 8.53 -8.00 26.61
C PRO A 296 8.29 -8.16 25.09
N ASN A 297 8.62 -9.34 24.55
CA ASN A 297 8.29 -9.71 23.17
C ASN A 297 6.82 -10.18 23.09
N ASN A 298 5.94 -9.34 22.58
CA ASN A 298 4.51 -9.67 22.50
C ASN A 298 4.15 -10.67 21.38
N ALA A 299 5.11 -11.05 20.54
CA ALA A 299 4.95 -12.11 19.54
C ALA A 299 5.43 -13.48 20.03
N ALA A 300 6.02 -13.57 21.23
CA ALA A 300 6.43 -14.83 21.82
C ALA A 300 5.20 -15.64 22.28
N THR A 301 5.33 -16.96 22.20
CA THR A 301 4.39 -17.95 22.70
C THR A 301 4.95 -18.63 23.95
N THR A 302 4.14 -19.45 24.61
CA THR A 302 4.59 -20.32 25.71
C THR A 302 5.58 -21.39 25.24
N CYS A 303 5.55 -21.78 23.96
CA CYS A 303 6.47 -22.76 23.41
C CYS A 303 7.87 -22.19 23.15
N ASP A 304 7.99 -20.99 22.58
CA ASP A 304 9.30 -20.41 22.21
C ASP A 304 9.88 -19.47 23.27
N GLU A 305 9.02 -18.83 24.07
CA GLU A 305 9.37 -17.85 25.11
C GLU A 305 10.41 -16.81 24.65
N SER A 306 10.44 -16.48 23.35
CA SER A 306 11.61 -15.82 22.80
C SER A 306 11.74 -14.37 23.26
N ASN A 307 12.96 -13.99 23.61
CA ASN A 307 13.30 -12.64 24.03
C ASN A 307 14.45 -12.09 23.20
N PHE A 308 14.13 -11.14 22.31
CA PHE A 308 15.11 -10.54 21.39
C PHE A 308 16.21 -9.79 22.14
N VAL A 309 15.86 -9.03 23.19
CA VAL A 309 16.81 -8.21 23.94
C VAL A 309 17.76 -9.09 24.75
N ALA A 310 17.22 -10.08 25.48
CA ALA A 310 18.03 -11.04 26.24
C ALA A 310 18.93 -11.88 25.33
N ALA A 311 18.50 -12.11 24.08
CA ALA A 311 19.31 -12.78 23.06
C ALA A 311 20.38 -11.88 22.40
N GLY A 312 20.53 -10.63 22.84
CA GLY A 312 21.56 -9.71 22.38
C GLY A 312 21.17 -8.85 21.18
N ALA A 313 19.89 -8.73 20.83
CA ALA A 313 19.47 -7.75 19.81
C ALA A 313 19.69 -6.32 20.33
N GLY A 314 20.51 -5.53 19.63
CA GLY A 314 20.82 -4.16 20.01
C GLY A 314 19.65 -3.19 19.78
N SER A 315 18.73 -3.56 18.90
CA SER A 315 17.42 -2.91 18.77
C SER A 315 16.36 -3.98 18.56
N ALA A 316 15.21 -3.82 19.22
CA ALA A 316 14.04 -4.64 19.01
C ALA A 316 12.77 -3.80 19.12
N ARG A 317 11.81 -4.06 18.23
CA ARG A 317 10.54 -3.33 18.14
C ARG A 317 9.40 -4.31 17.96
N SER A 318 8.30 -4.06 18.65
CA SER A 318 7.05 -4.80 18.55
C SER A 318 5.91 -3.87 18.14
N ARG A 319 5.01 -4.36 17.31
CA ARG A 319 3.77 -3.69 16.90
C ARG A 319 2.65 -4.73 16.79
N THR A 320 1.43 -4.32 17.07
CA THR A 320 0.22 -5.15 16.94
C THR A 320 -0.74 -4.49 15.96
N TYR A 321 -1.32 -5.30 15.09
CA TYR A 321 -2.36 -4.93 14.15
C TYR A 321 -3.68 -5.51 14.64
N LEU A 322 -4.69 -4.65 14.67
CA LEU A 322 -6.03 -4.94 15.12
C LEU A 322 -7.00 -4.52 14.02
N ILE A 323 -8.26 -4.92 14.14
CA ILE A 323 -9.33 -4.40 13.29
C ILE A 323 -10.31 -3.64 14.20
N PRO A 324 -10.07 -2.34 14.46
CA PRO A 324 -10.99 -1.54 15.27
C PRO A 324 -12.38 -1.55 14.65
N GLN A 325 -13.41 -1.44 15.50
CA GLN A 325 -14.83 -1.40 15.09
C GLN A 325 -15.36 -2.71 14.48
N ALA A 326 -14.53 -3.73 14.29
CA ALA A 326 -15.02 -5.09 14.14
C ALA A 326 -15.41 -5.66 15.51
N ASP A 327 -16.46 -6.47 15.57
CA ASP A 327 -16.90 -7.16 16.79
C ASP A 327 -16.01 -8.39 17.04
N LEU A 328 -14.73 -8.13 17.30
CA LEU A 328 -13.70 -9.13 17.52
C LEU A 328 -13.23 -9.07 18.98
N PRO A 329 -13.00 -10.22 19.64
CA PRO A 329 -12.41 -10.26 20.97
C PRO A 329 -11.08 -9.52 21.03
N ARG A 330 -10.76 -8.90 22.18
CA ARG A 330 -9.53 -8.12 22.39
C ARG A 330 -8.23 -8.90 22.14
N ARG A 331 -8.29 -10.24 22.19
CA ARG A 331 -7.15 -11.12 21.90
C ARG A 331 -6.84 -11.25 20.41
N PHE A 332 -7.80 -10.97 19.54
CA PHE A 332 -7.63 -11.09 18.10
C PHE A 332 -6.64 -10.06 17.57
N GLY A 333 -5.71 -10.50 16.71
CA GLY A 333 -4.82 -9.60 16.00
C GLY A 333 -3.55 -10.29 15.51
N VAL A 334 -2.76 -9.51 14.77
CA VAL A 334 -1.42 -9.90 14.34
C VAL A 334 -0.41 -9.09 15.14
N THR A 335 0.54 -9.73 15.82
CA THR A 335 1.66 -9.04 16.46
C THR A 335 2.94 -9.40 15.73
N GLN A 336 3.73 -8.38 15.38
CA GLN A 336 5.05 -8.55 14.82
C GLN A 336 6.08 -7.99 15.79
N THR A 337 7.14 -8.75 16.01
CA THR A 337 8.37 -8.27 16.61
C THR A 337 9.51 -8.41 15.61
N TRP A 338 10.42 -7.45 15.55
CA TRP A 338 11.69 -7.64 14.87
C TRP A 338 12.84 -7.14 15.73
N GLY A 339 14.05 -7.64 15.48
CA GLY A 339 15.26 -7.13 16.10
C GLY A 339 16.51 -7.28 15.26
N ARG A 340 17.48 -6.40 15.54
CA ARG A 340 18.80 -6.35 14.92
C ARG A 340 19.83 -6.99 15.83
N PHE A 341 20.41 -8.09 15.39
CA PHE A 341 21.47 -8.82 16.09
C PHE A 341 22.85 -8.27 15.75
N PRO A 342 23.87 -8.53 16.59
CA PRO A 342 25.24 -8.07 16.33
C PRO A 342 25.85 -8.69 15.07
N SER A 343 25.42 -9.90 14.69
CA SER A 343 25.90 -10.60 13.50
C SER A 343 24.82 -11.50 12.90
N GLU A 344 25.01 -11.91 11.65
CA GLU A 344 24.18 -12.93 11.02
C GLU A 344 24.26 -14.28 11.76
N LYS A 345 25.44 -14.65 12.28
CA LYS A 345 25.61 -15.87 13.10
C LYS A 345 24.72 -15.83 14.34
N ALA A 346 24.66 -14.68 15.04
CA ALA A 346 23.79 -14.49 16.20
C ALA A 346 22.31 -14.57 15.83
N ALA A 347 21.91 -13.95 14.72
CA ALA A 347 20.54 -14.04 14.21
C ALA A 347 20.15 -15.49 13.84
N ARG A 348 21.04 -16.24 13.16
CA ARG A 348 20.82 -17.67 12.84
C ARG A 348 20.69 -18.52 14.10
N ALA A 349 21.55 -18.31 15.10
CA ALA A 349 21.48 -19.01 16.37
C ALA A 349 20.17 -18.73 17.12
N PHE A 350 19.66 -17.50 17.05
CA PHE A 350 18.37 -17.13 17.62
C PHE A 350 17.20 -17.87 16.96
N VAL A 351 17.12 -17.86 15.63
CA VAL A 351 16.08 -18.60 14.89
C VAL A 351 16.17 -20.11 15.14
N ALA A 352 17.38 -20.67 15.16
CA ALA A 352 17.58 -22.08 15.45
C ALA A 352 17.13 -22.45 16.88
N ARG A 353 17.27 -21.54 17.85
CA ARG A 353 16.76 -21.76 19.21
C ARG A 353 15.23 -21.79 19.23
N ILE A 354 14.57 -20.82 18.62
CA ILE A 354 13.10 -20.80 18.48
C ILE A 354 12.62 -22.11 17.83
N THR A 355 13.25 -22.51 16.72
CA THR A 355 12.89 -23.73 16.00
C THR A 355 13.02 -24.98 16.87
N ARG A 356 14.07 -25.08 17.69
CA ARG A 356 14.24 -26.21 18.63
C ARG A 356 13.21 -26.21 19.75
N GLN A 357 12.92 -25.05 20.33
CA GLN A 357 11.92 -24.92 21.40
C GLN A 357 10.52 -25.28 20.88
N MET A 358 10.16 -24.81 19.69
CA MET A 358 8.91 -25.20 19.03
C MET A 358 8.82 -26.70 18.76
N ALA A 359 9.92 -27.34 18.37
CA ALA A 359 9.95 -28.78 18.09
C ALA A 359 9.83 -29.65 19.34
N GLY A 360 10.25 -29.16 20.52
CA GLY A 360 10.12 -29.86 21.80
C GLY A 360 8.93 -29.41 22.64
N CYS A 361 8.06 -28.53 22.14
CA CYS A 361 7.04 -27.91 22.97
C CYS A 361 6.04 -28.93 23.56
N GLU A 362 5.64 -29.94 22.78
CA GLU A 362 4.69 -30.96 23.27
C GLU A 362 5.29 -31.85 24.37
N ASP A 363 6.62 -31.93 24.45
CA ASP A 363 7.32 -32.65 25.54
C ASP A 363 7.32 -31.83 26.84
N ASP A 364 7.38 -30.50 26.73
CA ASP A 364 7.45 -29.57 27.86
C ASP A 364 6.05 -29.09 28.33
N ASP A 365 5.07 -29.07 27.43
CA ASP A 365 3.67 -28.70 27.68
C ASP A 365 2.71 -29.71 27.03
N LEU A 366 2.24 -30.68 27.84
CA LEU A 366 1.30 -31.73 27.40
C LEU A 366 -0.07 -31.20 26.96
N SER A 367 -0.37 -29.92 27.21
CA SER A 367 -1.61 -29.26 26.74
C SER A 367 -1.46 -28.54 25.41
N ALA A 368 -0.23 -28.47 24.89
CA ALA A 368 0.09 -27.87 23.60
C ALA A 368 0.12 -28.95 22.50
N GLN A 369 -0.41 -28.58 21.33
CA GLN A 369 -0.26 -29.31 20.08
C GLN A 369 0.37 -28.37 19.06
N VAL A 370 1.42 -28.81 18.39
CA VAL A 370 2.18 -28.02 17.42
C VAL A 370 2.11 -28.72 16.07
N SER A 371 1.21 -28.25 15.20
CA SER A 371 1.08 -28.78 13.84
C SER A 371 1.89 -27.96 12.83
N GLN A 372 2.62 -28.72 12.00
CA GLN A 372 3.42 -28.35 10.83
C GLN A 372 4.43 -27.19 10.95
N ALA A 373 5.71 -27.55 10.82
CA ALA A 373 6.84 -26.66 10.58
C ALA A 373 7.08 -26.51 9.06
N VAL A 374 6.52 -25.48 8.39
CA VAL A 374 6.99 -25.14 7.03
C VAL A 374 8.26 -24.33 7.16
N GLY A 375 9.41 -24.98 6.97
CA GLY A 375 10.72 -24.34 6.99
C GLY A 375 11.29 -24.13 5.59
N ARG A 376 11.64 -22.88 5.24
CA ARG A 376 12.53 -22.60 4.10
C ARG A 376 13.87 -22.08 4.63
N PRO A 377 14.88 -22.96 4.81
CA PRO A 377 16.18 -22.57 5.35
C PRO A 377 17.00 -21.70 4.37
N ASP A 378 16.81 -21.89 3.06
CA ASP A 378 17.53 -21.19 1.99
C ASP A 378 16.56 -20.45 1.05
N GLY A 379 15.95 -19.39 1.59
CA GLY A 379 15.05 -18.50 0.88
C GLY A 379 15.77 -17.44 0.03
N PHE A 380 14.96 -16.60 -0.62
CA PHE A 380 15.43 -15.49 -1.46
C PHE A 380 16.54 -14.67 -0.78
N ARG A 381 17.67 -14.47 -1.49
CA ARG A 381 18.85 -13.74 -1.00
C ARG A 381 19.39 -14.25 0.35
N GLY A 382 19.39 -15.56 0.55
CA GLY A 382 19.90 -16.19 1.77
C GLY A 382 19.08 -15.89 3.02
N SER A 383 17.81 -15.54 2.84
CA SER A 383 16.83 -15.42 3.93
C SER A 383 16.35 -16.79 4.39
N SER A 384 15.69 -16.85 5.54
CA SER A 384 15.08 -18.10 6.03
C SER A 384 13.77 -17.82 6.75
N TYR A 385 12.83 -18.76 6.76
CA TYR A 385 11.67 -18.69 7.64
C TYR A 385 11.16 -20.07 8.07
N ALA A 386 10.43 -20.09 9.17
CA ALA A 386 9.68 -21.22 9.68
C ALA A 386 8.34 -20.74 10.26
N LEU A 387 7.31 -21.57 10.23
CA LEU A 387 6.01 -21.28 10.83
C LEU A 387 5.41 -22.53 11.48
N TRP A 388 4.53 -22.32 12.44
CA TRP A 388 3.85 -23.33 13.23
C TRP A 388 2.41 -22.92 13.52
N ARG A 389 1.54 -23.92 13.67
CA ARG A 389 0.23 -23.77 14.29
C ARG A 389 0.28 -24.37 15.69
N LEU A 390 -0.02 -23.56 16.70
CA LEU A 390 -0.06 -23.97 18.11
C LEU A 390 -1.50 -24.00 18.58
N ASP A 391 -1.98 -25.15 19.03
CA ASP A 391 -3.27 -25.29 19.71
C ASP A 391 -3.03 -25.60 21.18
N SER A 392 -3.62 -24.81 22.07
CA SER A 392 -3.51 -25.03 23.52
C SER A 392 -4.90 -25.26 24.10
N GLU A 393 -5.09 -26.40 24.76
CA GLU A 393 -6.34 -26.71 25.46
C GLU A 393 -6.38 -25.95 26.79
N ILE A 394 -7.19 -24.89 26.87
CA ILE A 394 -7.29 -24.07 28.10
C ILE A 394 -8.24 -24.73 29.10
N ARG A 395 -9.25 -25.46 28.62
CA ARG A 395 -10.18 -26.32 29.40
C ARG A 395 -10.70 -27.43 28.49
N LYS A 396 -11.26 -28.48 29.09
CA LYS A 396 -11.82 -29.64 28.36
C LYS A 396 -12.70 -29.21 27.18
N GLY A 397 -12.24 -29.45 25.95
CA GLY A 397 -12.93 -29.14 24.69
C GLY A 397 -12.90 -27.67 24.27
N VAL A 398 -12.04 -26.84 24.88
CA VAL A 398 -11.80 -25.43 24.51
C VAL A 398 -10.33 -25.25 24.17
N GLU A 399 -10.04 -25.34 22.88
CA GLU A 399 -8.72 -25.05 22.33
C GLU A 399 -8.64 -23.58 21.91
N VAL A 400 -7.50 -22.95 22.20
CA VAL A 400 -7.14 -21.67 21.59
C VAL A 400 -5.94 -21.90 20.70
N GLY A 401 -6.18 -21.61 19.44
CA GLY A 401 -5.19 -21.69 18.41
C GLY A 401 -4.44 -20.39 18.19
N TYR A 402 -3.17 -20.50 17.82
CA TYR A 402 -2.31 -19.40 17.38
C TYR A 402 -1.46 -19.85 16.19
N TRP A 403 -1.22 -18.93 15.27
CA TRP A 403 -0.20 -19.10 14.23
C TRP A 403 1.05 -18.33 14.64
N MET A 404 2.22 -18.96 14.59
CA MET A 404 3.49 -18.28 14.87
C MET A 404 4.46 -18.54 13.74
N GLY A 405 5.16 -17.50 13.29
CA GLY A 405 6.20 -17.61 12.28
C GLY A 405 7.42 -16.77 12.62
N VAL A 406 8.58 -17.23 12.19
CA VAL A 406 9.85 -16.53 12.34
C VAL A 406 10.53 -16.43 10.98
N ALA A 407 11.15 -15.28 10.68
CA ALA A 407 11.95 -15.10 9.49
C ALA A 407 13.22 -14.30 9.77
N ARG A 408 14.24 -14.50 8.93
CA ARG A 408 15.54 -13.83 9.05
C ARG A 408 16.05 -13.35 7.70
N VAL A 409 16.66 -12.17 7.73
CA VAL A 409 17.39 -11.56 6.63
C VAL A 409 18.71 -11.00 7.17
N GLY A 410 19.84 -11.61 6.83
CA GLY A 410 21.15 -11.25 7.38
C GLY A 410 21.16 -11.28 8.92
N ARG A 411 21.41 -10.13 9.55
CA ARG A 411 21.42 -9.92 11.01
C ARG A 411 20.06 -9.51 11.61
N TYR A 412 19.00 -9.45 10.80
CA TYR A 412 17.65 -9.08 11.25
C TYR A 412 16.79 -10.33 11.37
N VAL A 413 16.01 -10.42 12.44
CA VAL A 413 15.00 -11.47 12.64
C VAL A 413 13.66 -10.79 12.89
N THR A 414 12.58 -11.37 12.38
CA THR A 414 11.20 -11.04 12.74
C THR A 414 10.45 -12.27 13.21
N GLN A 415 9.55 -12.07 14.16
CA GLN A 415 8.57 -13.05 14.60
C GLN A 415 7.18 -12.44 14.41
N VAL A 416 6.24 -13.23 13.90
CA VAL A 416 4.85 -12.88 13.65
C VAL A 416 3.97 -13.86 14.42
N LEU A 417 3.01 -13.34 15.17
CA LEU A 417 2.01 -14.10 15.90
C LEU A 417 0.63 -13.64 15.41
N LEU A 418 -0.19 -14.54 14.89
CA LEU A 418 -1.63 -14.30 14.67
C LEU A 418 -2.40 -15.06 15.74
N THR A 419 -3.24 -14.34 16.46
CA THR A 419 -4.21 -14.90 17.41
C THR A 419 -5.58 -14.90 16.75
N PRO A 420 -6.01 -16.00 16.13
CA PRO A 420 -7.32 -16.11 15.51
C PRO A 420 -8.45 -16.16 16.54
N VAL A 421 -9.67 -16.01 16.04
CA VAL A 421 -10.91 -16.31 16.76
C VAL A 421 -11.87 -17.02 15.81
N ALA A 422 -12.87 -17.73 16.35
CA ALA A 422 -13.87 -18.41 15.54
C ALA A 422 -14.50 -17.44 14.51
N GLY A 423 -14.41 -17.78 13.22
CA GLY A 423 -14.90 -16.94 12.12
C GLY A 423 -13.93 -15.85 11.62
N ALA A 424 -12.78 -15.67 12.25
CA ALA A 424 -11.68 -14.80 11.80
C ALA A 424 -10.34 -15.52 12.02
N ASP A 425 -10.07 -16.49 11.16
CA ASP A 425 -8.83 -17.25 11.06
C ASP A 425 -8.36 -17.29 9.60
N VAL A 426 -7.16 -17.82 9.37
CA VAL A 426 -6.53 -18.03 8.07
C VAL A 426 -6.01 -19.46 7.96
N ASP A 427 -5.80 -19.92 6.73
CA ASP A 427 -5.10 -21.18 6.48
C ASP A 427 -3.57 -21.02 6.51
N ALA A 428 -2.87 -22.14 6.41
CA ALA A 428 -1.41 -22.20 6.43
C ALA A 428 -0.77 -21.40 5.29
N ASP A 429 -1.34 -21.43 4.08
CA ASP A 429 -0.79 -20.75 2.90
C ASP A 429 -0.87 -19.23 3.05
N VAL A 430 -2.00 -18.75 3.58
CA VAL A 430 -2.21 -17.33 3.88
C VAL A 430 -1.25 -16.86 4.97
N PHE A 431 -1.06 -17.66 6.04
CA PHE A 431 -0.10 -17.30 7.09
C PHE A 431 1.36 -17.39 6.59
N GLU A 432 1.72 -18.37 5.76
CA GLU A 432 3.03 -18.43 5.09
C GLU A 432 3.29 -17.17 4.27
N GLY A 433 2.30 -16.72 3.50
CA GLY A 433 2.35 -15.47 2.75
C GLY A 433 2.63 -14.25 3.65
N LEU A 434 2.00 -14.20 4.82
CA LEU A 434 2.21 -13.13 5.81
C LEU A 434 3.64 -13.15 6.38
N VAL A 435 4.16 -14.32 6.74
CA VAL A 435 5.54 -14.48 7.24
C VAL A 435 6.57 -14.13 6.16
N ALA A 436 6.33 -14.57 4.91
CA ALA A 436 7.15 -14.20 3.76
C ALA A 436 7.14 -12.69 3.50
N ARG A 437 6.00 -12.02 3.69
CA ARG A 437 5.92 -10.56 3.58
C ARG A 437 6.65 -9.85 4.72
N ALA A 438 6.53 -10.33 5.96
CA ALA A 438 7.29 -9.79 7.09
C ALA A 438 8.81 -9.92 6.87
N ARG A 439 9.25 -11.04 6.31
CA ARG A 439 10.64 -11.24 5.85
C ARG A 439 11.04 -10.21 4.80
N ASP A 440 10.20 -9.99 3.79
CA ASP A 440 10.50 -9.04 2.71
C ASP A 440 10.68 -7.61 3.25
N ARG A 441 9.87 -7.20 4.24
CA ARG A 441 10.00 -5.90 4.91
C ARG A 441 11.33 -5.74 5.64
N LEU A 442 11.96 -6.82 6.13
CA LEU A 442 13.29 -6.71 6.76
C LEU A 442 14.39 -6.21 5.81
N PHE A 443 14.24 -6.34 4.49
CA PHE A 443 15.20 -5.78 3.54
C PHE A 443 15.22 -4.24 3.55
N GLU A 444 14.15 -3.58 4.00
CA GLU A 444 14.11 -2.12 4.18
C GLU A 444 15.13 -1.66 5.24
N LEU A 445 15.55 -2.55 6.15
CA LEU A 445 16.52 -2.26 7.21
C LEU A 445 17.99 -2.52 6.81
N GLN A 446 18.22 -3.07 5.61
CA GLN A 446 19.58 -3.30 5.08
C GLN A 446 20.16 -2.07 4.36
N GLY A 447 19.33 -1.05 4.13
CA GLY A 447 19.71 0.23 3.53
C GLY A 447 20.63 1.08 4.39
#